data_AF-A0A4D4KMA6-F1
#
_entry.id   AF-A0A4D4KMA6-F1
#
_cell.length_a   1.000
_cell.length_b   1.000
_cell.length_c   1.000
_cell.angle_alpha   90.00
_cell.angle_beta   90.00
_cell.angle_gamma   90.00
#
_symmetry.space_group_name_H-M   'P 1'
#
loop_
_entity.id
_entity.type
_entity.pdbx_description
1 polymer ?
#
loop_
_entity_poly.entity_id
_entity_poly.type
_entity_poly.pdbx_seq_one_letter_code
_entity_poly.pdbx_strand_id
1 'polypeptide(L)'
;MLRSVEQRMGAVFFAGGGALVRHGPHGGSDSGGPGSLPRAGALPFTPPGHKQGRGADPEVVKVLGEEVFRTDLLAFGGLDDRLGSGRVLERAEELMADAVHAEHTFFSTCGSSLSVKAAMLAVAGPTRPCWWAGTRTNRWSPA
;
A
#
# COMPACT_ATOMS: atom_id res chain seq x y z
N MET A 1 13.86 -8.30 -25.39
CA MET A 1 12.40 -8.25 -25.23
C MET A 1 11.94 -8.55 -23.80
N LEU A 2 12.60 -9.46 -23.03
CA LEU A 2 12.38 -9.58 -21.57
C LEU A 2 12.63 -8.26 -20.81
N ARG A 3 13.66 -7.50 -21.22
CA ARG A 3 13.93 -6.15 -20.70
C ARG A 3 12.75 -5.18 -20.76
N SER A 4 11.78 -5.36 -21.68
CA SER A 4 10.68 -4.40 -21.86
C SER A 4 9.49 -4.62 -20.93
N VAL A 5 9.38 -5.79 -20.29
CA VAL A 5 8.34 -6.07 -19.27
C VAL A 5 8.87 -5.67 -17.89
N GLU A 6 10.15 -5.96 -17.60
CA GLU A 6 10.85 -5.45 -16.40
C GLU A 6 10.94 -3.91 -16.39
N GLN A 7 11.12 -3.25 -17.54
CA GLN A 7 11.17 -1.78 -17.64
C GLN A 7 9.80 -1.09 -17.63
N ARG A 8 8.68 -1.83 -17.55
CA ARG A 8 7.33 -1.23 -17.51
C ARG A 8 6.55 -1.56 -16.26
N MET A 9 6.99 -2.58 -15.53
CA MET A 9 6.40 -2.92 -14.25
C MET A 9 7.33 -2.45 -13.17
N GLY A 10 6.94 -1.35 -12.52
CA GLY A 10 7.46 -1.04 -11.20
C GLY A 10 7.34 -2.26 -10.27
N ALA A 11 8.25 -2.38 -9.32
CA ALA A 11 8.23 -3.51 -8.41
C ALA A 11 7.00 -3.42 -7.50
N VAL A 12 6.13 -4.43 -7.58
CA VAL A 12 4.92 -4.50 -6.75
C VAL A 12 5.30 -5.14 -5.43
N PHE A 13 5.33 -4.34 -4.36
CA PHE A 13 5.75 -4.79 -3.05
C PHE A 13 4.57 -5.11 -2.16
N PHE A 14 4.73 -6.20 -1.43
CA PHE A 14 3.85 -6.58 -0.36
C PHE A 14 4.18 -5.76 0.88
N ALA A 15 3.23 -4.92 1.31
CA ALA A 15 3.28 -4.27 2.61
C ALA A 15 2.89 -5.29 3.71
N GLY A 16 3.79 -6.23 4.02
CA GLY A 16 3.58 -7.19 5.10
C GLY A 16 4.86 -7.85 5.61
N GLY A 17 5.98 -7.14 5.55
CA GLY A 17 7.20 -7.46 6.29
C GLY A 17 7.71 -6.20 6.95
N GLY A 18 7.72 -6.15 8.28
CA GLY A 18 8.22 -4.99 9.03
C GLY A 18 9.70 -4.74 8.72
N ALA A 19 10.01 -3.59 8.11
CA ALA A 19 11.37 -3.06 8.12
C ALA A 19 11.61 -2.44 9.49
N LEU A 20 12.33 -3.15 10.37
CA LEU A 20 12.85 -2.59 11.61
C LEU A 20 13.97 -1.60 11.26
N VAL A 21 13.61 -0.34 11.02
CA VAL A 21 14.56 0.76 10.87
C VAL A 21 14.86 1.32 12.26
N ARG A 22 16.13 1.21 12.69
CA ARG A 22 16.60 1.78 13.95
C ARG A 22 16.82 3.29 13.74
N HIS A 23 15.97 4.14 14.30
CA HIS A 23 16.18 5.59 14.27
C HIS A 23 17.07 6.04 15.43
N GLY A 24 18.15 6.77 15.10
CA GLY A 24 18.88 7.62 16.05
C GLY A 24 18.07 8.89 16.38
N PRO A 25 18.44 9.63 17.44
CA PRO A 25 17.62 10.70 17.96
C PRO A 25 17.78 11.96 17.10
N HIS A 26 16.70 12.40 16.46
CA HIS A 26 16.63 13.73 15.86
C HIS A 26 15.47 14.49 16.51
N GLY A 27 15.82 15.61 17.16
CA GLY A 27 14.90 16.54 17.79
C GLY A 27 14.44 17.65 16.85
N GLY A 28 13.26 18.21 17.16
CA GLY A 28 12.69 19.44 16.61
C GLY A 28 12.03 19.27 15.24
N SER A 29 10.86 19.80 14.91
CA SER A 29 9.96 20.77 15.56
C SER A 29 8.57 20.60 14.92
N ASP A 30 7.51 20.57 15.74
CA ASP A 30 6.11 20.52 15.30
C ASP A 30 5.74 21.74 14.45
N SER A 31 5.64 21.55 13.14
CA SER A 31 4.89 22.42 12.25
C SER A 31 3.97 21.52 11.42
N GLY A 32 2.65 21.62 11.66
CA GLY A 32 1.62 20.81 11.03
C GLY A 32 1.67 20.83 9.50
N GLY A 33 2.43 19.91 8.93
CA GLY A 33 2.48 19.62 7.50
C GLY A 33 1.39 18.62 7.09
N PRO A 34 1.18 18.44 5.78
CA PRO A 34 0.29 17.41 5.26
C PRO A 34 0.79 16.03 5.75
N GLY A 35 -0.03 15.36 6.55
CA GLY A 35 0.34 14.14 7.29
C GLY A 35 0.17 14.22 8.81
N SER A 36 -0.31 15.34 9.36
CA SER A 36 -0.74 15.36 10.77
C SER A 36 -1.94 14.43 10.95
N LEU A 37 -1.77 13.37 11.76
CA LEU A 37 -2.87 12.50 12.17
C LEU A 37 -4.06 13.34 12.66
N PRO A 38 -5.31 12.89 12.44
CA PRO A 38 -6.49 13.61 12.87
C PRO A 38 -6.33 14.10 14.31
N ARG A 39 -6.56 15.40 14.53
CA ARG A 39 -6.43 16.05 15.83
C ARG A 39 -7.05 15.14 16.90
N ALA A 40 -6.27 14.77 17.91
CA ALA A 40 -6.71 13.92 19.00
C ALA A 40 -8.06 14.46 19.55
N GLY A 41 -9.14 13.70 19.32
CA GLY A 41 -10.50 14.05 19.76
C GLY A 41 -11.54 14.27 18.63
N ALA A 42 -11.13 14.40 17.37
CA ALA A 42 -12.08 14.48 16.25
C ALA A 42 -12.66 13.09 15.91
N LEU A 43 -13.97 12.93 16.04
CA LEU A 43 -14.68 11.71 15.64
C LEU A 43 -15.14 11.80 14.19
N PRO A 44 -14.53 11.04 13.25
CA PRO A 44 -14.99 11.02 11.87
C PRO A 44 -16.36 10.33 11.77
N PHE A 45 -17.31 10.99 11.12
CA PHE A 45 -18.60 10.37 10.75
C PHE A 45 -18.48 9.45 9.52
N THR A 46 -17.32 9.43 8.87
CA THR A 46 -16.96 8.48 7.81
C THR A 46 -16.69 7.09 8.39
N PRO A 47 -16.68 6.03 7.55
CA PRO A 47 -16.10 4.75 7.93
C PRO A 47 -14.66 4.90 8.44
N PRO A 48 -14.12 3.96 9.25
CA PRO A 48 -14.74 2.73 9.74
C PRO A 48 -15.81 2.90 10.84
N GLY A 49 -16.73 1.93 10.94
CA GLY A 49 -17.88 1.97 11.87
C GLY A 49 -17.54 1.83 13.35
N HIS A 50 -16.39 1.25 13.70
CA HIS A 50 -15.95 1.11 15.09
C HIS A 50 -15.46 2.44 15.71
N LYS A 51 -15.41 3.54 14.95
CA LYS A 51 -15.11 4.90 15.43
C LYS A 51 -13.90 4.96 16.37
N GLN A 52 -12.76 4.48 15.86
CA GLN A 52 -11.50 4.44 16.61
C GLN A 52 -11.58 3.61 17.91
N GLY A 53 -12.42 2.58 17.92
CA GLY A 53 -12.56 1.63 19.02
C GLY A 53 -13.80 1.86 19.89
N ARG A 54 -14.46 3.02 19.79
CA ARG A 54 -15.66 3.36 20.59
C ARG A 54 -16.88 2.52 20.23
N GLY A 55 -16.96 2.06 19.00
CA GLY A 55 -18.02 1.18 18.50
C GLY A 55 -17.57 -0.28 18.37
N ALA A 56 -16.38 -0.63 18.86
CA ALA A 56 -15.91 -2.02 18.89
C ALA A 56 -16.36 -2.71 20.19
N ASP A 57 -16.48 -4.04 20.15
CA ASP A 57 -16.74 -4.84 21.34
C ASP A 57 -15.59 -4.66 22.36
N PRO A 58 -15.88 -4.33 23.64
CA PRO A 58 -14.86 -4.13 24.66
C PRO A 58 -13.90 -5.32 24.83
N GLU A 59 -14.36 -6.56 24.67
CA GLU A 59 -13.50 -7.74 24.76
C GLU A 59 -12.53 -7.83 23.58
N VAL A 60 -12.96 -7.41 22.39
CA VAL A 60 -12.07 -7.34 21.21
C VAL A 60 -11.03 -6.24 21.40
N VAL A 61 -11.43 -5.07 21.92
CA VAL A 61 -10.49 -3.97 22.21
C VAL A 61 -9.46 -4.39 23.25
N LYS A 62 -9.87 -5.14 24.27
CA LYS A 62 -8.97 -5.67 25.30
C LYS A 62 -7.93 -6.64 24.74
N VAL A 63 -8.30 -7.44 23.73
CA VAL A 63 -7.39 -8.43 23.12
C VAL A 63 -6.46 -7.78 22.08
N LEU A 64 -6.98 -6.93 21.20
CA LEU A 64 -6.21 -6.35 20.09
C LEU A 64 -5.49 -5.05 20.47
N GLY A 65 -5.96 -4.35 21.51
CA GLY A 65 -5.49 -3.04 21.91
C GLY A 65 -6.21 -1.89 21.17
N GLU A 66 -6.29 -0.73 21.82
CA GLU A 66 -6.95 0.46 21.27
C GLU A 66 -6.23 0.99 20.02
N GLU A 67 -4.90 0.92 20.00
CA GLU A 67 -4.08 1.49 18.92
C GLU A 67 -4.40 0.92 17.55
N VAL A 68 -4.73 -0.37 17.44
CA VAL A 68 -5.12 -1.00 16.16
C VAL A 68 -6.29 -0.26 15.53
N PHE A 69 -7.29 0.10 16.33
CA PHE A 69 -8.47 0.83 15.86
C PHE A 69 -8.19 2.31 15.61
N ARG A 70 -7.21 2.90 16.30
CA ARG A 70 -6.80 4.30 16.07
C ARG A 70 -6.02 4.44 14.77
N THR A 71 -5.31 3.40 14.37
CA THR A 71 -4.55 3.34 13.11
C THR A 71 -5.35 2.88 11.90
N ASP A 72 -6.56 2.35 12.09
CA ASP A 72 -7.47 2.00 10.98
C ASP A 72 -8.11 3.26 10.38
N LEU A 73 -7.36 3.88 9.47
CA LEU A 73 -7.72 5.12 8.81
C LEU A 73 -7.94 4.89 7.31
N LEU A 74 -8.92 5.59 6.76
CA LEU A 74 -9.07 5.70 5.31
C LEU A 74 -7.86 6.42 4.71
N ALA A 75 -7.37 5.96 3.57
CA ALA A 75 -6.28 6.63 2.86
C ALA A 75 -6.63 8.11 2.54
N PHE A 76 -7.85 8.36 2.08
CA PHE A 76 -8.36 9.71 1.79
C PHE A 76 -9.35 10.17 2.86
N GLY A 77 -9.17 11.40 3.36
CA GLY A 77 -9.97 11.97 4.43
C GLY A 77 -9.69 11.39 5.82
N GLY A 78 -8.60 10.63 5.96
CA GLY A 78 -8.17 10.00 7.21
C GLY A 78 -6.66 10.13 7.38
N LEU A 79 -5.89 9.36 6.61
CA LEU A 79 -4.43 9.42 6.56
C LEU A 79 -3.94 10.64 5.77
N ASP A 80 -4.54 10.88 4.60
CA ASP A 80 -4.39 12.10 3.81
C ASP A 80 -5.70 12.89 3.83
N ASP A 81 -5.68 14.11 3.29
CA ASP A 81 -6.90 14.87 3.07
C ASP A 81 -7.79 14.22 2.00
N ARG A 82 -8.99 14.78 1.83
CA ARG A 82 -9.98 14.21 0.91
C ARG A 82 -9.62 14.36 -0.58
N LEU A 83 -8.70 15.26 -0.91
CA LEU A 83 -8.22 15.51 -2.26
C LEU A 83 -6.90 14.78 -2.54
N GLY A 84 -6.30 14.15 -1.54
CA GLY A 84 -4.97 13.54 -1.64
C GLY A 84 -3.85 14.58 -1.80
N SER A 85 -4.04 15.81 -1.32
CA SER A 85 -3.07 16.89 -1.56
C SER A 85 -1.74 16.67 -0.83
N GLY A 86 -1.73 15.85 0.23
CA GLY A 86 -0.53 15.48 0.95
C GLY A 86 0.36 14.46 0.25
N ARG A 87 -0.17 13.76 -0.77
CA ARG A 87 0.55 12.73 -1.55
C ARG A 87 1.24 11.69 -0.66
N VAL A 88 0.63 11.34 0.49
CA VAL A 88 1.30 10.51 1.51
C VAL A 88 1.67 9.13 0.96
N LEU A 89 0.73 8.49 0.25
CA LEU A 89 0.95 7.17 -0.36
C LEU A 89 2.01 7.23 -1.47
N GLU A 90 1.90 8.23 -2.36
CA GLU A 90 2.80 8.40 -3.49
C GLU A 90 4.24 8.62 -3.03
N ARG A 91 4.45 9.47 -2.00
CA ARG A 91 5.76 9.67 -1.41
C ARG A 91 6.32 8.39 -0.77
N ALA A 92 5.46 7.57 -0.16
CA ALA A 92 5.89 6.29 0.40
C ALA A 92 6.32 5.29 -0.70
N GLU A 93 5.62 5.29 -1.84
CA GLU A 93 5.97 4.49 -3.02
C GLU A 93 7.25 5.00 -3.71
N GLU A 94 7.47 6.31 -3.78
CA GLU A 94 8.73 6.92 -4.25
C GLU A 94 9.91 6.47 -3.37
N LEU A 95 9.77 6.56 -2.04
CA LEU A 95 10.80 6.11 -1.09
C LEU A 95 11.09 4.60 -1.20
N MET A 96 10.06 3.80 -1.43
CA MET A 96 10.24 2.35 -1.61
C MET A 96 10.92 2.04 -2.96
N ALA A 97 10.60 2.78 -4.02
CA ALA A 97 11.26 2.67 -5.32
C ALA A 97 12.76 2.97 -5.22
N ASP A 98 13.12 4.04 -4.50
CA ASP A 98 14.51 4.39 -4.23
C ASP A 98 15.22 3.28 -3.44
N ALA A 99 14.57 2.74 -2.41
CA ALA A 99 15.15 1.71 -1.53
C ALA A 99 15.45 0.39 -2.25
N VAL A 100 14.67 0.06 -3.28
CA VAL A 100 14.77 -1.22 -4.00
C VAL A 100 15.30 -1.09 -5.42
N HIS A 101 15.71 0.12 -5.82
CA HIS A 101 16.24 0.43 -7.14
C HIS A 101 15.27 0.08 -8.28
N ALA A 102 13.98 0.38 -8.10
CA ALA A 102 12.96 0.23 -9.13
C ALA A 102 12.57 1.61 -9.70
N GLU A 103 12.06 1.63 -10.94
CA GLU A 103 11.56 2.87 -11.56
C GLU A 103 10.26 3.36 -10.88
N HIS A 104 9.40 2.42 -10.49
CA HIS A 104 8.16 2.67 -9.75
C HIS A 104 7.94 1.56 -8.73
N THR A 105 7.17 1.82 -7.67
CA THR A 105 6.63 0.77 -6.81
C THR A 105 5.17 1.02 -6.48
N PHE A 106 4.47 -0.06 -6.12
CA PHE A 106 3.08 0.01 -5.68
C PHE A 106 2.91 -0.84 -4.42
N PHE A 107 2.15 -0.34 -3.45
CA PHE A 107 1.79 -1.13 -2.27
C PHE A 107 0.51 -1.95 -2.49
N SER A 108 0.54 -3.20 -2.04
CA SER A 108 -0.65 -4.06 -1.98
C SER A 108 -0.83 -4.71 -0.62
N THR A 109 -2.06 -4.73 -0.13
CA THR A 109 -2.48 -5.46 1.08
C THR A 109 -2.96 -6.89 0.79
N CYS A 110 -3.16 -7.24 -0.49
CA CYS A 110 -3.75 -8.52 -0.90
C CYS A 110 -2.71 -9.59 -1.28
N GLY A 111 -1.47 -9.45 -0.79
CA GLY A 111 -0.41 -10.42 -1.02
C GLY A 111 0.12 -10.47 -2.46
N SER A 112 1.10 -11.34 -2.68
CA SER A 112 1.73 -11.55 -4.00
C SER A 112 0.75 -12.14 -5.01
N SER A 113 -0.20 -12.98 -4.57
CA SER A 113 -1.20 -13.62 -5.44
C SER A 113 -2.06 -12.61 -6.21
N LEU A 114 -2.56 -11.56 -5.55
CA LEU A 114 -3.32 -10.52 -6.25
C LEU A 114 -2.39 -9.61 -7.06
N SER A 115 -1.21 -9.30 -6.51
CA SER A 115 -0.21 -8.47 -7.16
C SER A 115 0.23 -9.03 -8.53
N VAL A 116 0.51 -10.34 -8.62
CA VAL A 116 0.85 -11.01 -9.88
C VAL A 116 -0.32 -10.97 -10.86
N LYS A 117 -1.57 -11.17 -10.40
CA LYS A 117 -2.74 -11.09 -11.27
C LYS A 117 -2.93 -9.69 -11.84
N ALA A 118 -2.83 -8.66 -11.00
CA ALA A 118 -2.90 -7.27 -11.43
C ALA A 118 -1.80 -6.97 -12.46
N ALA A 119 -0.58 -7.44 -12.20
CA ALA A 119 0.54 -7.29 -13.11
C ALA A 119 0.29 -7.93 -14.48
N MET A 120 -0.18 -9.17 -14.50
CA MET A 120 -0.54 -9.88 -15.72
C MET A 120 -1.65 -9.16 -16.48
N LEU A 121 -2.72 -8.71 -15.81
CA LEU A 121 -3.84 -8.01 -16.44
C LEU A 121 -3.44 -6.64 -17.01
N ALA A 122 -2.47 -5.95 -16.42
CA ALA A 122 -2.00 -4.66 -16.91
C ALA A 122 -1.22 -4.76 -18.23
N VAL A 123 -0.53 -5.88 -18.48
CA VAL A 123 0.33 -6.07 -19.67
C VAL A 123 -0.23 -7.04 -20.71
N ALA A 124 -1.06 -8.01 -20.29
CA ALA A 124 -1.69 -8.96 -21.17
C ALA A 124 -2.88 -8.31 -21.89
N GLY A 125 -2.96 -8.52 -23.20
CA GLY A 125 -4.12 -8.15 -24.01
C GLY A 125 -4.76 -9.41 -24.59
N PRO A 126 -6.05 -9.38 -24.97
CA PRO A 126 -6.75 -10.55 -25.52
C PRO A 126 -6.03 -11.21 -26.71
N THR A 127 -5.28 -10.42 -27.47
CA THR A 127 -4.56 -10.84 -28.68
C THR A 127 -3.03 -10.87 -28.48
N ARG A 128 -2.53 -10.53 -27.29
CA ARG A 128 -1.09 -10.52 -27.02
C ARG A 128 -0.64 -11.84 -26.41
N PRO A 129 0.22 -12.61 -27.10
CA PRO A 129 0.76 -13.84 -26.52
C PRO A 129 1.64 -13.49 -25.32
N CYS A 130 1.32 -14.05 -24.16
CA CYS A 130 2.18 -14.03 -22.99
C CYS A 130 3.06 -15.28 -22.95
N TRP A 131 4.30 -15.11 -22.51
CA TRP A 131 5.28 -16.19 -22.40
C TRP A 131 5.32 -16.67 -20.94
N TRP A 132 5.10 -17.97 -20.72
CA TRP A 132 5.16 -18.59 -19.40
C TRP A 132 6.45 -19.40 -19.26
N ALA A 133 7.11 -19.30 -18.12
CA ALA A 133 8.29 -20.11 -17.83
C ALA A 133 7.86 -21.51 -17.35
N GLY A 134 8.15 -22.56 -18.13
CA GLY A 134 8.04 -23.94 -17.60
C GLY A 134 7.81 -25.09 -18.58
N THR A 135 7.46 -24.86 -19.86
CA THR A 135 7.23 -25.96 -20.83
C THR A 135 7.76 -25.58 -22.21
N ARG A 136 8.27 -26.55 -22.99
CA ARG A 136 8.98 -26.32 -24.28
C ARG A 136 8.18 -25.52 -25.33
N THR A 137 6.88 -25.35 -25.13
CA THR A 137 5.97 -24.51 -25.91
C THR A 137 5.51 -23.32 -25.06
N ASN A 138 6.37 -22.31 -24.90
CA ASN A 138 6.15 -21.17 -24.02
C ASN A 138 5.02 -20.20 -24.49
N ARG A 139 4.05 -20.58 -25.34
CA ARG A 139 2.99 -19.70 -25.87
C ARG A 139 1.63 -20.03 -25.27
N TRP A 140 0.96 -19.05 -24.67
CA TRP A 140 -0.46 -19.16 -24.33
C TRP A 140 -1.32 -19.01 -25.60
N SER A 141 -2.12 -20.02 -25.91
CA SER A 141 -3.17 -19.95 -26.94
C SER A 141 -4.52 -19.76 -26.26
N PRO A 142 -5.37 -18.81 -26.71
CA PRO A 142 -6.73 -18.73 -26.20
C PRO A 142 -7.49 -20.01 -26.56
N ALA A 143 -8.20 -20.58 -25.58
CA ALA A 143 -9.17 -21.65 -25.79
C ALA A 143 -10.48 -21.08 -26.37
#